data_AF-A0A0N4TAE1-F1
#
_entry.id   AF-A0A0N4TAE1-F1
#
_cell.length_a   1.000
_cell.length_b   1.000
_cell.length_c   1.000
_cell.angle_alpha   90.00
_cell.angle_beta   90.00
_cell.angle_gamma   90.00
#
_symmetry.space_group_name_H-M   'P 1'
#
loop_
_entity.id
_entity.type
_entity.pdbx_description
1 polymer ?
#
loop_
_entity_poly.entity_id
_entity_poly.type
_entity_poly.pdbx_seq_one_letter_code
_entity_poly.pdbx_strand_id
1 'polypeptide(L)'
;YCYQCSLIKPDRCHHCSSCGYCVVKYDHHCPWINKCVSFNNYKYFMLYLIYSCILALLTSIECIIRYFIRQQWTEQIVNFICVFLCVILFAIFGYYPLGELLIYHIRLATLNETTCEQAKPPNIRGDSNADYNMGIYRNLRAVFGWGLWAFPVDSHVGDGIHFP
;
A
#
# COMPACT_ATOMS: atom_id res chain seq x y z
N TYR A 1 19.46 -17.98 5.92
CA TYR A 1 20.67 -17.33 5.36
C TYR A 1 20.36 -16.76 3.97
N CYS A 2 21.04 -15.69 3.54
CA CYS A 2 21.01 -15.18 2.16
C CYS A 2 22.39 -15.35 1.53
N TYR A 3 22.49 -16.16 0.47
CA TYR A 3 23.76 -16.42 -0.21
C TYR A 3 24.25 -15.23 -1.04
N GLN A 4 23.36 -14.45 -1.65
CA GLN A 4 23.75 -13.28 -2.47
C GLN A 4 24.35 -12.16 -1.62
N CYS A 5 23.77 -11.91 -0.43
CA CYS A 5 24.26 -10.87 0.48
C CYS A 5 25.27 -11.39 1.52
N SER A 6 25.53 -12.70 1.55
CA SER A 6 26.39 -13.36 2.54
C SER A 6 26.06 -13.05 4.01
N LEU A 7 24.76 -12.95 4.34
CA LEU A 7 24.29 -12.60 5.69
C LEU A 7 23.17 -13.49 6.22
N ILE A 8 23.07 -13.56 7.54
CA ILE A 8 21.91 -14.15 8.22
C ILE A 8 20.77 -13.13 8.14
N LYS A 9 19.65 -13.54 7.54
CA LYS A 9 18.47 -12.70 7.41
C LYS A 9 17.80 -12.57 8.79
N PRO A 10 17.54 -11.36 9.28
CA PRO A 10 16.62 -11.15 10.40
C PRO A 10 15.22 -11.72 10.08
N ASP A 11 14.38 -11.79 11.10
CA ASP A 11 12.98 -12.15 10.90
C ASP A 11 12.31 -11.17 9.91
N ARG A 12 11.40 -11.70 9.10
CA ARG A 12 10.65 -10.94 8.08
C ARG A 12 11.52 -10.28 7.01
N CYS A 13 12.82 -10.60 6.93
CA CYS A 13 13.73 -10.09 5.93
C CYS A 13 13.78 -11.00 4.69
N HIS A 14 13.71 -10.39 3.50
CA HIS A 14 13.81 -11.10 2.23
C HIS A 14 14.80 -10.40 1.29
N HIS A 15 15.47 -11.18 0.42
CA HIS A 15 16.30 -10.62 -0.64
C HIS A 15 15.41 -10.22 -1.81
N CYS A 16 15.52 -8.96 -2.25
CA CYS A 16 14.86 -8.50 -3.45
C CYS A 16 15.84 -8.55 -4.62
N SER A 17 15.59 -9.42 -5.60
CA SER A 17 16.44 -9.56 -6.79
C SER A 17 16.50 -8.27 -7.62
N SER A 18 15.38 -7.54 -7.73
CA SER A 18 15.32 -6.27 -8.46
C SER A 18 16.17 -5.18 -7.80
N CYS A 19 16.27 -5.16 -6.47
CA CYS A 19 17.07 -4.18 -5.75
C CYS A 19 18.51 -4.67 -5.47
N GLY A 20 18.75 -5.98 -5.50
CA GLY A 20 20.08 -6.58 -5.28
C GLY A 20 20.53 -6.65 -3.82
N TYR A 21 19.62 -6.44 -2.85
CA TYR A 21 19.94 -6.48 -1.43
C TYR A 21 18.81 -7.05 -0.56
N CYS A 22 19.15 -7.41 0.67
CA CYS A 22 18.19 -7.86 1.68
C CYS A 22 17.44 -6.69 2.30
N VAL A 23 16.12 -6.80 2.36
CA VAL A 23 15.20 -5.77 2.84
C VAL A 23 14.50 -6.28 4.09
N VAL A 24 14.54 -5.48 5.16
CA VAL A 24 13.88 -5.79 6.44
C VAL A 24 12.38 -5.53 6.38
N LYS A 25 11.59 -6.39 7.04
CA LYS A 25 10.12 -6.46 6.91
C LYS A 25 9.69 -6.28 5.45
N TYR A 26 10.26 -7.09 4.56
CA TYR A 26 10.04 -6.97 3.13
C TYR A 26 8.59 -7.30 2.81
N ASP A 27 7.91 -6.35 2.17
CA ASP A 27 6.56 -6.55 1.70
C ASP A 27 6.60 -6.99 0.23
N HIS A 28 6.94 -6.06 -0.65
CA HIS A 28 7.13 -6.35 -2.07
C HIS A 28 8.07 -5.34 -2.73
N HIS A 29 8.57 -5.66 -3.92
CA HIS A 29 9.15 -4.67 -4.82
C HIS A 29 8.03 -4.05 -5.64
N CYS A 30 7.86 -2.73 -5.52
CA CYS A 30 6.81 -2.01 -6.22
C CYS A 30 7.38 -1.32 -7.46
N PRO A 31 7.04 -1.76 -8.69
CA PRO A 31 7.52 -1.12 -9.91
C PRO A 31 7.07 0.34 -10.03
N TRP A 32 5.89 0.66 -9.50
CA TRP A 32 5.27 2.00 -9.60
C TRP A 32 6.04 3.09 -8.86
N ILE A 33 6.73 2.74 -7.78
CA ILE A 33 7.61 3.66 -7.04
C ILE A 33 9.10 3.32 -7.22
N ASN A 34 9.40 2.34 -8.09
CA ASN A 34 10.73 1.80 -8.36
C ASN A 34 11.56 1.55 -7.08
N LYS A 35 10.91 0.95 -6.06
CA LYS A 35 11.52 0.71 -4.75
C LYS A 35 10.81 -0.45 -4.04
N CYS A 36 11.54 -1.12 -3.15
CA CYS A 36 10.89 -2.01 -2.19
C CYS A 36 10.00 -1.24 -1.22
N VAL A 37 8.82 -1.79 -0.98
CA VAL A 37 7.96 -1.49 0.16
C VAL A 37 8.40 -2.39 1.31
N SER A 38 8.69 -1.78 2.46
CA SER A 38 9.43 -2.40 3.56
C SER A 38 9.15 -1.70 4.88
N PHE A 39 9.77 -2.17 5.98
CA PHE A 39 9.69 -1.51 7.28
C PHE A 39 9.79 0.02 7.20
N ASN A 40 10.86 0.52 6.57
CA ASN A 40 11.22 1.94 6.57
C ASN A 40 10.22 2.84 5.82
N ASN A 41 9.44 2.29 4.88
CA ASN A 41 8.58 3.07 4.00
C ASN A 41 7.15 2.56 3.87
N TYR A 42 6.73 1.56 4.65
CA TYR A 42 5.38 1.04 4.60
C TYR A 42 4.34 2.12 4.93
N LYS A 43 4.61 2.97 5.94
CA LYS A 43 3.77 4.15 6.24
C LYS A 43 3.59 5.06 5.03
N TYR A 44 4.68 5.41 4.35
CA TYR A 44 4.62 6.29 3.17
C TYR A 44 3.86 5.64 2.02
N PHE A 45 4.00 4.32 1.82
CA PHE A 45 3.24 3.58 0.83
C PHE A 45 1.73 3.56 1.17
N MET A 46 1.37 3.32 2.43
CA MET A 46 -0.03 3.40 2.89
C MET A 46 -0.63 4.79 2.65
N LEU A 47 0.10 5.85 3.01
CA LEU A 47 -0.32 7.23 2.77
C LEU A 47 -0.42 7.54 1.27
N TYR A 48 0.50 7.04 0.45
CA TYR A 48 0.43 7.15 -1.00
C TYR A 48 -0.86 6.52 -1.54
N LEU A 49 -1.26 5.33 -1.09
CA LEU A 49 -2.52 4.70 -1.52
C LEU A 49 -3.74 5.52 -1.07
N ILE A 50 -3.78 5.91 0.20
CA ILE A 50 -4.88 6.70 0.78
C ILE A 50 -5.05 8.03 0.03
N TYR A 51 -3.96 8.77 -0.15
CA TYR A 51 -4.00 10.07 -0.81
C TYR A 51 -4.25 9.97 -2.31
N SER A 52 -3.76 8.92 -2.97
CA SER A 52 -4.11 8.64 -4.37
C SER A 52 -5.62 8.39 -4.51
N CYS A 53 -6.24 7.61 -3.62
CA CYS A 53 -7.69 7.39 -3.61
C CYS A 53 -8.47 8.70 -3.41
N ILE A 54 -8.07 9.51 -2.41
CA ILE A 54 -8.72 10.80 -2.12
C ILE A 54 -8.60 11.75 -3.30
N LEU A 55 -7.37 11.93 -3.82
CA LEU A 55 -7.12 12.82 -4.96
C LEU A 55 -7.95 12.39 -6.16
N ALA A 56 -7.93 11.10 -6.49
CA ALA A 56 -8.64 10.59 -7.64
C ALA A 56 -10.17 10.79 -7.49
N LEU A 57 -10.73 10.62 -6.28
CA LEU A 57 -12.14 10.91 -6.01
C LEU A 57 -12.45 12.41 -6.20
N LEU A 58 -11.63 13.29 -5.61
CA LEU A 58 -11.81 14.75 -5.70
C LEU A 58 -11.73 15.24 -7.16
N THR A 59 -10.76 14.75 -7.94
CA THR A 59 -10.62 15.14 -9.35
C THR A 59 -11.80 14.66 -10.19
N SER A 60 -12.38 13.51 -9.89
CA SER A 60 -13.59 13.04 -10.60
C SER A 60 -14.82 13.86 -10.25
N ILE A 61 -15.01 14.18 -8.97
CA ILE A 61 -16.10 15.06 -8.54
C ILE A 61 -15.97 16.42 -9.22
N GLU A 62 -14.76 17.01 -9.22
CA GLU A 62 -14.48 18.27 -9.91
C GLU A 62 -14.78 18.18 -11.42
N CYS A 63 -14.34 17.11 -12.08
CA CYS A 63 -14.58 16.88 -13.50
C CYS A 63 -16.08 16.84 -13.82
N ILE A 64 -16.86 16.09 -13.04
CA ILE A 64 -18.31 15.98 -13.18
C ILE A 64 -18.99 17.33 -12.97
N ILE A 65 -18.63 18.06 -11.90
CA ILE A 65 -19.18 19.40 -11.62
C ILE A 65 -18.89 20.36 -12.77
N ARG A 66 -17.64 20.41 -13.24
CA ARG A 66 -17.24 21.28 -14.36
C ARG A 66 -17.95 20.93 -15.65
N TYR A 67 -18.14 19.64 -15.91
CA TYR A 67 -18.91 19.16 -17.06
C TYR A 67 -20.33 19.71 -17.03
N PHE A 68 -21.06 19.56 -15.92
CA PHE A 68 -22.44 20.05 -15.81
C PHE A 68 -22.58 21.57 -15.80
N ILE A 69 -21.64 22.31 -15.19
CA ILE A 69 -21.67 23.79 -15.17
C ILE A 69 -21.45 24.36 -16.57
N ARG A 70 -20.56 23.77 -17.36
CA ARG A 70 -20.20 24.30 -18.69
C ARG A 70 -21.09 23.78 -19.81
N GLN A 71 -22.10 22.96 -19.49
CA GLN A 71 -22.75 22.21 -20.54
C GLN A 71 -23.73 23.04 -21.39
N GLN A 72 -23.59 22.93 -22.70
CA GLN A 72 -24.56 23.41 -23.69
C GLN A 72 -25.38 22.22 -24.18
N TRP A 73 -26.56 22.04 -23.59
CA TRP A 73 -27.39 20.84 -23.66
C TRP A 73 -27.89 20.43 -25.06
N THR A 74 -27.75 21.30 -26.06
CA THR A 74 -28.41 21.13 -27.36
C THR A 74 -27.55 20.50 -28.45
N GLU A 75 -26.21 20.39 -28.30
CA GLU A 75 -25.36 19.98 -29.44
C GLU A 75 -24.24 18.94 -29.19
N GLN A 76 -24.11 18.32 -28.01
CA GLN A 76 -22.89 17.56 -27.69
C GLN A 76 -23.09 16.16 -27.07
N ILE A 77 -23.95 15.34 -27.68
CA ILE A 77 -24.10 13.92 -27.28
C ILE A 77 -22.79 13.14 -27.33
N VAL A 78 -21.91 13.46 -28.28
CA VAL A 78 -20.58 12.84 -28.42
C VAL A 78 -19.71 13.14 -27.20
N ASN A 79 -19.68 14.39 -26.71
CA ASN A 79 -18.89 14.75 -25.54
C ASN A 79 -19.41 14.10 -24.26
N PHE A 80 -20.73 13.96 -24.11
CA PHE A 80 -21.31 13.20 -23.02
C PHE A 80 -20.84 11.74 -23.05
N ILE A 81 -20.93 11.09 -24.20
CA ILE A 81 -20.49 9.69 -24.39
C ILE A 81 -18.99 9.58 -24.07
N CYS A 82 -18.15 10.49 -24.57
CA CYS A 82 -16.72 10.48 -24.29
C CYS A 82 -16.41 10.61 -22.79
N VAL A 83 -17.01 11.59 -22.09
CA VAL A 83 -16.81 11.77 -20.65
C VAL A 83 -17.29 10.55 -19.87
N PHE A 84 -18.47 10.01 -20.22
CA PHE A 84 -19.01 8.81 -19.60
C PHE A 84 -18.08 7.61 -19.78
N LEU A 85 -17.59 7.35 -20.99
CA LEU A 85 -16.64 6.28 -21.26
C LEU A 85 -15.32 6.48 -20.49
N CYS A 86 -14.79 7.71 -20.44
CA CYS A 86 -13.58 8.02 -19.67
C CYS A 86 -13.76 7.72 -18.18
N VAL A 87 -14.90 8.11 -17.59
CA VAL A 87 -15.20 7.85 -16.17
C VAL A 87 -15.32 6.34 -15.91
N ILE A 88 -16.00 5.59 -16.77
CA ILE A 88 -16.14 4.13 -16.64
C ILE A 88 -14.78 3.43 -16.77
N LEU A 89 -13.97 3.80 -17.76
CA LEU A 89 -12.62 3.24 -17.92
C LEU A 89 -11.74 3.56 -16.71
N PHE A 90 -11.78 4.79 -16.20
CA PHE A 90 -11.03 5.15 -15.01
C PHE A 90 -11.55 4.44 -13.75
N ALA A 91 -12.85 4.15 -13.67
CA ALA A 91 -13.40 3.34 -12.59
C ALA A 91 -12.90 1.90 -12.61
N ILE A 92 -12.89 1.26 -13.78
CA ILE A 92 -12.47 -0.14 -13.93
C ILE A 92 -10.95 -0.29 -13.79
N PHE A 93 -10.17 0.58 -14.45
CA PHE A 93 -8.71 0.44 -14.54
C PHE A 93 -7.94 1.31 -13.54
N GLY A 94 -8.59 2.28 -12.90
CA GLY A 94 -8.00 3.17 -11.90
C GLY A 94 -8.55 2.92 -10.50
N TYR A 95 -9.81 3.32 -10.25
CA TYR A 95 -10.40 3.27 -8.91
C TYR A 95 -10.48 1.89 -8.32
N TYR A 96 -11.01 0.92 -9.07
CA TYR A 96 -11.21 -0.43 -8.60
C TYR A 96 -9.89 -1.09 -8.15
N PRO A 97 -8.83 -1.18 -8.98
CA PRO A 97 -7.59 -1.81 -8.54
C PRO A 97 -6.88 -1.03 -7.42
N LEU A 98 -6.93 0.30 -7.45
CA LEU A 98 -6.33 1.11 -6.39
C LEU A 98 -7.07 0.93 -5.05
N GLY A 99 -8.40 0.87 -5.09
CA GLY A 99 -9.26 0.64 -3.93
C GLY A 99 -9.05 -0.75 -3.33
N GLU A 100 -9.04 -1.80 -4.15
CA GLU A 100 -8.75 -3.17 -3.71
C GLU A 100 -7.35 -3.27 -3.08
N LEU A 101 -6.34 -2.64 -3.69
CA LEU A 101 -4.99 -2.60 -3.13
C LEU A 101 -4.96 -1.90 -1.76
N LEU A 102 -5.68 -0.79 -1.61
CA LEU A 102 -5.79 -0.09 -0.33
C LEU A 102 -6.50 -0.96 0.73
N ILE A 103 -7.63 -1.57 0.40
CA ILE A 103 -8.38 -2.45 1.31
C ILE A 103 -7.50 -3.63 1.74
N TYR A 104 -6.80 -4.25 0.79
CA TYR A 104 -5.89 -5.35 1.06
C TYR A 104 -4.78 -4.94 2.04
N HIS A 105 -4.08 -3.82 1.81
CA HIS A 105 -3.03 -3.38 2.71
C HIS A 105 -3.53 -2.87 4.07
N ILE A 106 -4.75 -2.32 4.15
CA ILE A 106 -5.40 -2.02 5.44
C ILE A 106 -5.59 -3.31 6.24
N ARG A 107 -6.07 -4.39 5.60
CA ARG A 107 -6.21 -5.70 6.25
C ARG A 107 -4.86 -6.25 6.71
N LEU A 108 -3.82 -6.18 5.88
CA LEU A 108 -2.48 -6.61 6.29
C LEU A 108 -1.95 -5.80 7.49
N ALA A 109 -2.16 -4.49 7.47
CA ALA A 109 -1.76 -3.61 8.57
C ALA A 109 -2.53 -3.92 9.86
N THR A 110 -3.79 -4.36 9.79
CA THR A 110 -4.58 -4.73 10.98
C THR A 110 -4.21 -6.12 11.52
N LEU A 111 -3.63 -6.99 10.69
CA LEU A 111 -3.14 -8.32 11.08
C LEU A 111 -1.63 -8.36 11.39
N ASN A 112 -0.90 -7.27 11.11
CA ASN A 112 0.57 -7.17 11.17
C ASN A 112 1.28 -8.19 10.27
N GLU A 113 0.74 -8.39 9.07
CA GLU A 113 1.30 -9.26 8.05
C GLU A 113 1.86 -8.43 6.90
N THR A 114 2.79 -9.02 6.15
CA THR A 114 3.27 -8.54 4.86
C THR A 114 2.65 -9.36 3.74
N THR A 115 2.70 -8.85 2.51
CA THR A 115 2.27 -9.62 1.33
C THR A 115 3.05 -10.93 1.17
N CYS A 116 4.32 -10.95 1.57
CA CYS A 116 5.15 -12.15 1.56
C CYS A 116 4.70 -13.21 2.57
N GLU A 117 4.28 -12.78 3.77
CA GLU A 117 3.80 -13.69 4.82
C GLU A 117 2.43 -14.28 4.49
N GLN A 118 1.60 -13.59 3.71
CA GLN A 118 0.36 -14.17 3.17
C GLN A 118 0.62 -15.30 2.17
N ALA A 119 1.62 -15.13 1.31
CA ALA A 119 1.98 -16.14 0.33
C ALA A 119 2.65 -17.36 0.97
N LYS A 120 3.40 -17.13 2.06
CA LYS A 120 4.06 -18.18 2.83
C LYS A 120 4.09 -17.80 4.31
N PRO A 121 3.24 -18.43 5.14
CA PRO A 121 3.23 -18.18 6.57
C PRO A 121 4.62 -18.37 7.18
N PRO A 122 5.06 -17.48 8.09
CA PRO A 122 6.34 -17.62 8.76
C PRO A 122 6.30 -18.82 9.69
N ASN A 123 7.40 -19.58 9.76
CA ASN A 123 7.61 -20.53 10.85
C ASN A 123 8.38 -19.78 11.95
N ILE A 124 7.66 -19.38 13.00
CA ILE A 124 8.22 -18.57 14.08
C ILE A 124 8.72 -19.51 15.17
N ARG A 125 10.05 -19.65 15.29
CA ARG A 125 10.70 -20.47 16.33
C ARG A 125 10.23 -21.93 16.41
N GLY A 126 9.79 -22.51 15.29
CA GLY A 126 9.30 -23.89 15.23
C GLY A 126 7.79 -24.04 15.38
N ASP A 127 7.06 -22.95 15.65
CA ASP A 127 5.60 -22.93 15.69
C ASP A 127 5.05 -22.34 14.38
N SER A 128 4.28 -23.14 13.64
CA SER A 128 3.62 -22.71 12.41
C SER A 128 2.32 -21.94 12.63
N ASN A 129 1.78 -21.96 13.85
CA ASN A 129 0.55 -21.23 14.21
C ASN A 129 0.85 -19.87 14.85
N ALA A 130 2.09 -19.62 15.23
CA ALA A 130 2.52 -18.33 15.77
C ALA A 130 2.46 -17.24 14.69
N ASP A 131 1.96 -16.07 15.06
CA ASP A 131 1.87 -14.88 14.21
C ASP A 131 2.49 -13.64 14.88
N TYR A 132 2.57 -12.54 14.14
CA TYR A 132 3.05 -11.24 14.66
C TYR A 132 1.90 -10.34 15.14
N ASN A 133 0.68 -10.87 15.28
CA ASN A 133 -0.50 -10.07 15.54
C ASN A 133 -0.55 -9.64 17.03
N MET A 134 -0.50 -8.34 17.29
CA MET A 134 -0.56 -7.77 18.64
C MET A 134 -1.91 -7.12 18.98
N GLY A 135 -2.94 -7.34 18.14
CA GLY A 135 -4.20 -6.62 18.17
C GLY A 135 -4.17 -5.32 17.36
N ILE A 136 -5.32 -4.97 16.78
CA ILE A 136 -5.48 -3.96 15.72
C ILE A 136 -4.77 -2.64 16.06
N TYR A 137 -4.97 -2.09 17.26
CA TYR A 137 -4.36 -0.80 17.63
C TYR A 137 -2.82 -0.88 17.65
N ARG A 138 -2.24 -1.94 18.23
CA ARG A 138 -0.79 -2.11 18.31
C ARG A 138 -0.19 -2.39 16.94
N ASN A 139 -0.91 -3.13 16.09
CA ASN A 139 -0.50 -3.39 14.72
C ASN A 139 -0.46 -2.11 13.88
N LEU A 140 -1.52 -1.29 13.96
CA LEU A 140 -1.57 0.01 13.30
C LEU A 140 -0.49 0.96 13.84
N ARG A 141 -0.25 0.98 15.16
CA ARG A 141 0.85 1.74 15.77
C ARG A 141 2.22 1.26 15.28
N ALA A 142 2.40 -0.03 15.00
CA ALA A 142 3.64 -0.56 14.42
C ALA A 142 3.87 -0.09 12.97
N VAL A 143 2.82 0.30 12.25
CA VAL A 143 2.88 0.84 10.88
C VAL A 143 2.99 2.36 10.87
N PHE A 144 2.06 3.05 11.54
CA PHE A 144 1.92 4.51 11.50
C PHE A 144 2.70 5.23 12.59
N GLY A 145 3.21 4.49 13.58
CA GLY A 145 4.13 5.03 14.55
C GLY A 145 3.49 5.69 15.77
N TRP A 146 4.27 6.50 16.48
CA TRP A 146 3.87 7.14 17.74
C TRP A 146 2.78 8.22 17.57
N GLY A 147 2.62 8.80 16.38
CA GLY A 147 1.71 9.91 16.11
C GLY A 147 1.85 10.43 14.67
N LEU A 148 1.15 11.52 14.36
CA LEU A 148 1.15 12.13 13.01
C LEU A 148 0.86 11.10 11.90
N TRP A 149 -0.13 10.25 12.13
CA TRP A 149 -0.41 9.10 11.27
C TRP A 149 -0.73 9.49 9.83
N ALA A 150 -1.42 10.63 9.64
CA ALA A 150 -1.73 11.16 8.32
C ALA A 150 -0.51 11.76 7.61
N PHE A 151 0.52 12.21 8.33
CA PHE A 151 1.61 12.96 7.70
C PHE A 151 2.76 12.03 7.27
N PRO A 152 3.37 12.27 6.10
CA PRO A 152 4.51 11.49 5.60
C PRO A 152 5.80 11.92 6.30
N VAL A 153 5.82 11.77 7.63
CA VAL A 153 6.98 11.96 8.50
C VAL A 153 7.36 10.64 9.14
N ASP A 154 8.65 10.49 9.45
CA ASP A 154 9.12 9.31 10.17
C ASP A 154 8.54 9.30 11.59
N SER A 155 7.94 8.17 11.95
CA SER A 155 7.34 7.95 13.27
C SER A 155 7.50 6.51 13.76
N HIS A 156 8.38 5.71 13.15
CA HIS A 156 8.54 4.28 13.46
C HIS A 156 8.78 4.03 14.96
N VAL A 157 8.20 2.93 15.46
CA VAL A 157 8.27 2.53 16.90
C VAL A 157 9.18 1.33 17.15
N GLY A 158 9.97 0.91 16.15
CA GLY A 158 10.89 -0.24 16.23
C GLY A 158 12.09 -0.08 15.29
N ASP A 159 12.96 -1.08 15.26
CA ASP A 159 14.19 -1.09 14.45
C ASP A 159 14.05 -1.85 13.12
N GLY A 160 12.93 -2.56 12.92
CA GLY A 160 12.68 -3.40 11.75
C GLY A 160 13.43 -4.73 11.75
N ILE A 161 14.16 -5.04 12.81
CA ILE A 161 14.96 -6.27 12.97
C ILE A 161 14.30 -7.18 14.00
N HIS A 162 13.78 -6.60 15.09
CA HIS A 162 13.12 -7.33 16.16
C HIS A 162 11.61 -7.08 16.13
N PHE A 163 10.85 -8.16 16.12
CA PHE A 163 9.39 -8.13 16.14
C PHE A 163 8.89 -8.84 17.41
N PRO A 164 7.89 -8.27 18.08
CA PRO A 164 7.27 -8.87 19.27
C PRO A 164 6.46 -10.13 18.92
#